data_AF-A0A0M8YIH7-F1
#
_entry.id   AF-A0A0M8YIH7-F1
#
_cell.length_a   1.000
_cell.length_b   1.000
_cell.length_c   1.000
_cell.angle_alpha   90.00
_cell.angle_beta   90.00
_cell.angle_gamma   90.00
#
_symmetry.space_group_name_H-M   'P 1'
#
loop_
_entity.id
_entity.type
_entity.pdbx_description
1 polymer ?
#
loop_
_entity_poly.entity_id
_entity_poly.type
_entity_poly.pdbx_seq_one_letter_code
_entity_poly.pdbx_strand_id
1 'polypeptide(L)'
;MTIGVDACRPPAATLTRPGDLVFFKLDARTGQRLDHVGMVLGHDTGGHLIFVSSREEVNGPTIGDIGGVSRLDGNGYYAKTLRSAKRL
;
A
#
# COMPACT_ATOMS: atom_id res chain seq x y z
N MET A 1 -6.34 -22.46 28.56
CA MET A 1 -5.59 -21.22 28.29
C MET A 1 -5.68 -20.96 26.80
N THR A 2 -6.70 -20.23 26.37
CA THR A 2 -6.90 -19.92 24.94
C THR A 2 -6.09 -18.66 24.63
N ILE A 3 -4.98 -18.84 23.92
CA ILE A 3 -4.26 -17.75 23.29
C ILE A 3 -5.21 -17.08 22.29
N GLY A 4 -5.59 -15.85 22.58
CA GLY A 4 -6.30 -15.02 21.62
C GLY A 4 -5.44 -14.92 20.39
N VAL A 5 -5.90 -15.50 19.29
CA VAL A 5 -5.43 -15.08 17.98
C VAL A 5 -5.92 -13.66 17.83
N ASP A 6 -5.07 -12.69 18.21
CA ASP A 6 -5.10 -11.40 17.55
C ASP A 6 -5.07 -11.75 16.07
N ALA A 7 -6.22 -11.63 15.40
CA ALA A 7 -6.37 -11.97 14.01
C ALA A 7 -5.48 -11.00 13.25
N CYS A 8 -4.19 -11.35 13.14
CA CYS A 8 -3.20 -10.67 12.34
C CYS A 8 -3.79 -10.68 10.95
N ARG A 9 -4.40 -9.55 10.60
CA ARG A 9 -5.02 -9.34 9.32
C ARG A 9 -4.01 -9.81 8.28
N PRO A 10 -4.35 -10.76 7.39
CA PRO A 10 -3.42 -11.16 6.35
C PRO A 10 -2.93 -9.89 5.67
N PRO A 11 -1.60 -9.71 5.52
CA PRO A 11 -1.06 -8.47 5.00
C PRO A 11 -1.78 -8.20 3.69
N ALA A 12 -2.39 -7.02 3.54
CA ALA A 12 -3.23 -6.72 2.40
C ALA A 12 -2.55 -7.13 1.07
N ALA A 13 -1.22 -7.01 1.03
CA ALA A 13 -0.36 -7.48 -0.06
C ALA A 13 -0.59 -8.93 -0.55
N THR A 14 -0.79 -9.95 0.29
CA THR A 14 -0.78 -11.36 -0.17
C THR A 14 -2.00 -11.77 -1.00
N LEU A 15 -3.11 -11.03 -0.95
CA LEU A 15 -4.31 -11.29 -1.75
C LEU A 15 -4.50 -10.31 -2.91
N THR A 16 -3.64 -9.29 -2.98
CA THR A 16 -3.81 -8.18 -3.91
C THR A 16 -3.35 -8.58 -5.32
N ARG A 17 -4.18 -8.30 -6.32
CA ARG A 17 -3.91 -8.59 -7.73
C ARG A 17 -3.77 -7.29 -8.53
N PRO A 18 -3.19 -7.32 -9.74
CA PRO A 18 -3.23 -6.19 -10.65
C PRO A 18 -4.67 -5.64 -10.81
N GLY A 19 -4.82 -4.33 -10.74
CA GLY A 19 -6.10 -3.63 -10.79
C GLY A 19 -6.77 -3.39 -9.43
N ASP A 20 -6.36 -4.09 -8.36
CA ASP A 20 -6.89 -3.84 -7.02
C ASP A 20 -6.42 -2.46 -6.50
N LEU A 21 -7.29 -1.81 -5.73
CA LEU A 21 -6.98 -0.54 -5.07
C LEU A 21 -6.36 -0.79 -3.69
N VAL A 22 -5.30 -0.04 -3.39
CA VAL A 22 -4.62 -0.03 -2.09
C VAL A 22 -4.79 1.33 -1.42
N PHE A 23 -5.08 1.32 -0.13
CA PHE A 23 -5.38 2.52 0.64
C PHE A 23 -4.44 2.67 1.82
N PHE A 24 -3.92 3.88 1.98
CA PHE A 24 -2.89 4.22 2.96
C PHE A 24 -3.36 5.35 3.88
N LYS A 25 -2.66 5.45 5.01
CA LYS A 25 -2.74 6.58 5.94
C LYS A 25 -1.35 7.18 6.07
N LEU A 26 -1.09 8.23 5.31
CA LEU A 26 0.21 8.87 5.17
C LEU A 26 0.34 10.11 6.06
N ASP A 27 -0.72 10.92 6.11
CA ASP A 27 -0.68 12.22 6.76
C ASP A 27 -1.26 12.14 8.16
N ALA A 28 -0.44 12.41 9.18
CA ALA A 28 -0.86 12.40 10.57
C ALA A 28 -2.00 13.40 10.87
N ARG A 29 -2.13 14.46 10.07
CA ARG A 29 -3.17 15.49 10.23
C ARG A 29 -4.56 14.99 9.85
N THR A 30 -4.67 13.89 9.10
CA THR A 30 -5.96 13.34 8.63
C THR A 30 -6.65 12.47 9.70
N GLY A 31 -6.05 12.35 10.89
CA GLY A 31 -6.65 11.65 12.02
C GLY A 31 -6.69 10.15 11.76
N GLN A 32 -7.87 9.54 11.63
CA GLN A 32 -8.03 8.11 11.29
C GLN A 32 -8.44 7.85 9.84
N ARG A 33 -8.48 8.90 9.00
CA ARG A 33 -8.89 8.77 7.60
C ARG A 33 -7.78 8.12 6.78
N LEU A 34 -8.19 7.40 5.74
CA LEU A 34 -7.30 7.01 4.66
C LEU A 34 -7.20 8.21 3.73
N ASP A 35 -5.97 8.61 3.39
CA ASP A 35 -5.68 9.86 2.70
C ASP A 35 -4.96 9.67 1.37
N HIS A 36 -4.58 8.43 1.06
CA HIS A 36 -3.91 8.10 -0.18
C HIS A 36 -4.42 6.78 -0.76
N VAL A 37 -4.50 6.74 -2.09
CA VAL A 37 -4.92 5.56 -2.85
C VAL A 37 -3.95 5.31 -4.00
N GLY A 38 -3.69 4.03 -4.26
CA GLY A 38 -2.98 3.57 -5.43
C GLY A 38 -3.67 2.37 -6.07
N MET A 39 -3.23 2.02 -7.27
CA MET A 39 -3.68 0.82 -7.98
C MET A 39 -2.50 -0.14 -8.15
N VAL A 40 -2.72 -1.41 -7.83
CA VAL A 40 -1.70 -2.44 -7.97
C VAL A 40 -1.48 -2.77 -9.43
N LEU A 41 -0.21 -2.91 -9.81
CA LEU A 41 0.18 -3.26 -11.18
C LEU A 41 0.68 -4.71 -11.31
N GLY A 42 1.06 -5.34 -10.20
CA GLY A 42 1.62 -6.69 -10.18
C GLY A 42 3.00 -6.68 -9.52
N HIS A 43 3.84 -7.65 -9.90
CA HIS A 43 5.19 -7.77 -9.35
C HIS A 43 6.22 -7.10 -10.26
N ASP A 44 7.21 -6.43 -9.67
CA ASP A 44 8.42 -6.01 -10.40
C ASP A 44 9.32 -7.22 -10.75
N THR A 45 10.42 -6.97 -11.44
CA THR A 45 11.38 -8.04 -11.83
C THR A 45 12.07 -8.70 -10.63
N GLY A 46 12.01 -8.09 -9.44
CA GLY A 46 12.49 -8.66 -8.18
C GLY A 46 11.42 -9.46 -7.43
N GLY A 47 10.19 -9.56 -7.96
CA GLY A 47 9.09 -10.25 -7.31
C GLY A 47 8.38 -9.42 -6.23
N HIS A 48 8.62 -8.10 -6.16
CA HIS A 48 7.95 -7.23 -5.20
C HIS A 48 6.63 -6.71 -5.76
N LEU A 49 5.56 -6.73 -4.97
CA LEU A 49 4.27 -6.21 -5.40
C LEU A 49 4.31 -4.67 -5.44
N ILE A 50 4.10 -4.10 -6.63
CA ILE A 50 4.18 -2.67 -6.92
C ILE A 50 2.81 -2.06 -7.24
N PHE A 51 2.72 -0.75 -7.07
CA PHE A 51 1.52 0.04 -7.34
C PHE A 51 1.85 1.36 -8.01
N VAL A 52 0.87 1.96 -8.68
CA VAL A 52 0.92 3.35 -9.17
C VAL A 52 0.01 4.22 -8.32
N SER A 53 0.44 5.45 -8.06
CA SER A 53 -0.42 6.48 -7.46
C SER A 53 -0.04 7.85 -8.02
N SER A 54 -0.98 8.80 -7.97
CA SER A 54 -0.64 10.22 -8.18
C SER A 54 0.14 10.73 -6.98
N ARG A 55 1.19 11.51 -7.19
CA ARG A 55 2.07 12.00 -6.12
C ARG A 55 2.24 13.51 -6.19
N GLU A 56 2.31 14.14 -5.03
CA GLU A 56 2.51 15.58 -4.90
C GLU A 56 3.92 15.96 -5.38
N GLU A 57 4.94 15.18 -5.02
CA GLU A 57 6.35 15.45 -5.31
C GLU A 57 6.69 15.44 -6.81
N VAL A 58 5.88 14.74 -7.61
CA VAL A 58 6.04 14.61 -9.07
C VAL A 58 4.91 15.35 -9.83
N ASN A 59 3.87 15.79 -9.11
CA ASN A 59 2.65 16.35 -9.67
C ASN A 59 2.02 15.47 -10.77
N GLY A 60 1.91 14.15 -10.51
CA GLY A 60 1.36 13.22 -11.49
C GLY A 60 1.46 11.73 -11.11
N PRO A 61 0.97 10.83 -11.98
CA PRO A 61 1.06 9.38 -11.80
C PRO A 61 2.52 8.93 -11.73
N THR A 62 2.86 8.19 -10.68
CA THR A 62 4.24 7.78 -10.43
C THR A 62 4.32 6.31 -10.04
N ILE A 63 5.26 5.60 -10.67
CA ILE A 63 5.81 4.32 -10.24
C ILE A 63 7.31 4.57 -10.06
N GLY A 64 7.76 4.61 -8.81
CA GLY A 64 9.13 4.99 -8.49
C GLY A 64 9.37 5.13 -6.99
N ASP A 65 10.47 5.78 -6.63
CA ASP A 65 10.96 5.96 -5.27
C ASP A 65 10.88 7.41 -4.75
N ILE A 66 10.56 8.37 -5.62
CA ILE A 66 10.31 9.77 -5.24
C ILE A 66 9.10 9.85 -4.30
N GLY A 67 9.29 10.37 -3.08
CA GLY A 67 8.25 10.39 -2.04
C GLY A 67 8.01 9.02 -1.37
N GLY A 68 8.83 8.01 -1.69
CA GLY A 68 8.79 6.67 -1.12
C GLY A 68 8.66 5.57 -2.17
N VAL A 69 9.30 4.43 -1.93
CA VAL A 69 9.31 3.29 -2.87
C VAL A 69 7.90 2.76 -3.11
N SER A 70 7.52 2.62 -4.39
CA SER A 70 6.23 2.10 -4.86
C SER A 70 6.06 0.59 -4.66
N ARG A 71 6.33 0.10 -3.44
CA ARG A 71 6.23 -1.31 -3.04
C ARG A 71 5.29 -1.47 -1.84
N LEU A 72 4.60 -2.60 -1.80
CA LEU A 72 3.62 -2.94 -0.76
C LEU A 72 4.19 -3.88 0.33
N ASP A 73 5.44 -4.29 0.18
CA ASP A 73 6.16 -5.19 1.06
C ASP A 73 7.38 -4.52 1.72
N GLY A 74 7.99 -5.25 2.66
CA GLY A 74 9.13 -4.76 3.43
C GLY A 74 8.76 -3.65 4.41
N ASN A 75 9.71 -2.76 4.69
CA ASN A 75 9.62 -1.74 5.73
C ASN A 75 9.62 -0.30 5.17
N GLY A 76 9.29 -0.16 3.88
CA GLY A 76 9.23 1.11 3.18
C GLY A 76 8.07 2.00 3.66
N TYR A 77 8.09 3.27 3.25
CA TYR A 77 7.11 4.28 3.65
C TYR A 77 5.65 3.81 3.42
N TYR A 78 5.33 3.38 2.20
CA TYR A 78 4.00 2.89 1.85
C TYR A 78 3.64 1.54 2.49
N ALA A 79 4.60 0.62 2.62
CA ALA A 79 4.37 -0.67 3.26
C ALA A 79 3.91 -0.51 4.72
N LYS A 80 4.52 0.43 5.47
CA LYS A 80 4.14 0.74 6.87
C LYS A 80 2.77 1.40 7.01
N THR A 81 2.39 2.19 6.02
CA THR A 81 1.16 3.00 6.05
C THR A 81 -0.02 2.33 5.36
N LEU A 82 0.19 1.17 4.72
CA LEU A 82 -0.85 0.37 4.09
C LEU A 82 -1.91 -0.03 5.13
N ARG A 83 -3.18 0.21 4.81
CA ARG A 83 -4.31 -0.11 5.69
C ARG A 83 -5.31 -1.05 5.06
N SER A 84 -5.47 -1.06 3.74
CA SER A 84 -6.36 -2.02 3.09
C SER A 84 -6.10 -2.17 1.61
N ALA A 85 -6.55 -3.30 1.06
CA ALA A 85 -6.76 -3.51 -0.37
C ALA A 85 -8.25 -3.78 -0.62
N LYS A 86 -8.74 -3.41 -1.82
CA LYS A 86 -10.10 -3.68 -2.31
C LYS A 86 -10.09 -3.97 -3.80
N ARG A 87 -10.92 -4.93 -4.22
CA ARG A 87 -11.32 -5.12 -5.61
C ARG A 87 -12.68 -4.47 -5.83
N LEU A 88 -12.86 -3.86 -7.00
CA LEU A 88 -14.14 -3.33 -7.48
C LEU A 88 -14.85 -4.37 -8.35
#